data_AF-A0A0G1XDD4-F1
#
_entry.id   AF-A0A0G1XDD4-F1
#
_cell.length_a   1.000
_cell.length_b   1.000
_cell.length_c   1.000
_cell.angle_alpha   90.00
_cell.angle_beta   90.00
_cell.angle_gamma   90.00
#
_symmetry.space_group_name_H-M   'P 1'
#
loop_
_entity.id
_entity.type
_entity.pdbx_description
1 polymer ?
#
loop_
_entity_poly.entity_id
_entity_poly.type
_entity_poly.pdbx_seq_one_letter_code
_entity_poly.pdbx_strand_id
1 'polypeptide(L)'
;MADYPDWVMAHKKKGTYINFVNGKYYLYAAHSERVPGTKKVLRISDGYIGRITQQDGLIPARNKVTGEVCVYEYGLCMTILDTYEMIAASLRREFRGATDFVLASSILWETSGKCDSDTYEGSYLSVKYPEVNIDKMPTDKQKTGIERCRRMISDMMSRRFSEDLPEARERLSKIYMVKVNGQFYRSRTPDGTTEWLKTHGIRLEG
;
A
#
# COMPACT_ATOMS: atom_id res chain seq x y z
N MET A 1 -40.02 -15.41 16.63
CA MET A 1 -38.63 -15.16 16.18
C MET A 1 -38.29 -16.23 15.18
N ALA A 2 -37.60 -15.93 14.09
CA ALA A 2 -37.08 -17.00 13.23
C ALA A 2 -36.10 -17.83 14.07
N ASP A 3 -36.29 -19.15 14.12
CA ASP A 3 -35.41 -20.07 14.82
C ASP A 3 -34.12 -20.19 14.00
N TYR A 4 -33.12 -19.40 14.40
CA TYR A 4 -31.80 -19.47 13.80
C TYR A 4 -30.96 -20.49 14.57
N PRO A 5 -30.15 -21.31 13.88
CA PRO A 5 -29.21 -22.20 14.56
C PRO A 5 -28.29 -21.45 15.51
N ASP A 6 -27.86 -22.11 16.59
CA ASP A 6 -27.00 -21.51 17.62
C ASP A 6 -25.71 -20.91 17.04
N TRP A 7 -25.11 -21.59 16.05
CA TRP A 7 -23.92 -21.11 15.35
C TRP A 7 -24.16 -19.81 14.57
N VAL A 8 -25.40 -19.51 14.17
CA VAL A 8 -25.77 -18.22 13.56
C VAL A 8 -25.99 -17.17 14.65
N MET A 9 -26.68 -17.54 15.73
CA MET A 9 -27.02 -16.64 16.83
C MET A 9 -25.79 -16.17 17.61
N ALA A 10 -24.72 -16.98 17.67
CA ALA A 10 -23.44 -16.61 18.27
C ALA A 10 -22.82 -15.32 17.67
N HIS A 11 -23.16 -14.97 16.43
CA HIS A 11 -22.66 -13.77 15.76
C HIS A 11 -23.58 -12.55 15.90
N LYS A 12 -24.78 -12.70 16.50
CA LYS A 12 -25.73 -11.60 16.68
C LYS A 12 -25.30 -10.70 17.83
N LYS A 13 -24.99 -9.44 17.53
CA LYS A 13 -24.64 -8.41 18.52
C LYS A 13 -25.67 -7.27 18.52
N LYS A 14 -25.69 -6.46 19.57
CA LYS A 14 -26.51 -5.23 19.60
C LYS A 14 -26.15 -4.35 18.39
N GLY A 15 -27.17 -3.82 17.72
CA GLY A 15 -26.99 -3.04 16.48
C GLY A 15 -26.79 -3.89 15.23
N THR A 16 -27.07 -5.19 15.28
CA THR A 16 -27.01 -6.07 14.11
C THR A 16 -28.29 -6.86 13.90
N TYR A 17 -28.51 -7.30 12.66
CA TYR A 17 -29.64 -8.14 12.28
C TYR A 17 -29.21 -9.24 11.31
N ILE A 18 -29.83 -10.42 11.45
CA ILE A 18 -29.57 -11.60 10.60
C ILE A 18 -30.70 -11.76 9.58
N ASN A 19 -30.40 -11.68 8.29
CA ASN A 19 -31.31 -12.05 7.21
C ASN A 19 -31.02 -13.49 6.74
N PHE A 20 -32.06 -14.29 6.57
CA PHE A 20 -31.96 -15.59 5.90
C PHE A 20 -32.55 -15.47 4.49
N VAL A 21 -31.70 -15.61 3.48
CA VAL A 21 -32.08 -15.45 2.06
C VAL A 21 -31.41 -16.55 1.25
N ASN A 22 -32.20 -17.29 0.46
CA ASN A 22 -31.73 -18.37 -0.42
C ASN A 22 -30.82 -19.40 0.28
N GLY A 23 -31.24 -19.87 1.46
CA GLY A 23 -30.50 -20.88 2.22
C GLY A 23 -29.23 -20.38 2.90
N LYS A 24 -29.02 -19.05 2.97
CA LYS A 24 -27.80 -18.43 3.52
C LYS A 24 -28.14 -17.40 4.58
N TYR A 25 -27.29 -17.30 5.59
CA TYR A 25 -27.41 -16.32 6.67
C TYR A 25 -26.48 -15.13 6.42
N TYR A 26 -27.01 -13.92 6.54
CA TYR A 26 -26.31 -12.67 6.30
C TYR A 26 -26.47 -11.75 7.50
N LEU A 27 -25.37 -11.14 7.93
CA LEU A 27 -25.35 -10.19 9.03
C LEU A 27 -25.30 -8.76 8.48
N TYR A 28 -26.15 -7.90 9.02
CA TYR A 28 -26.23 -6.47 8.69
C TYR A 28 -26.09 -5.65 9.97
N ALA A 29 -25.45 -4.49 9.88
CA ALA A 29 -25.59 -3.43 10.87
C ALA A 29 -26.98 -2.82 10.69
N ALA A 30 -27.69 -2.60 11.78
CA ALA A 30 -29.03 -2.03 11.74
C ALA A 30 -29.37 -1.32 13.05
N HIS A 31 -30.11 -0.22 12.93
CA HIS A 31 -30.72 0.48 14.05
C HIS A 31 -32.23 0.63 13.83
N SER A 32 -32.90 1.16 14.86
CA SER A 32 -34.34 1.34 14.89
C SER A 32 -34.67 2.81 15.02
N GLU A 33 -35.43 3.34 14.08
CA GLU A 33 -35.93 4.72 14.10
C GLU A 33 -37.44 4.74 14.30
N ARG A 34 -37.94 5.66 15.13
CA ARG A 34 -39.38 5.88 15.30
C ARG A 34 -39.88 6.74 14.16
N VAL A 35 -40.97 6.32 13.52
CA VAL A 35 -41.64 7.14 12.52
C VAL A 35 -42.39 8.27 13.24
N PRO A 36 -42.06 9.54 12.97
CA PRO A 36 -42.69 10.68 13.63
C PRO A 36 -44.22 10.62 13.54
N GLY A 37 -44.90 10.91 14.66
CA GLY A 37 -46.37 10.91 14.71
C GLY A 37 -47.03 9.52 14.74
N THR A 38 -46.26 8.43 14.78
CA THR A 38 -46.82 7.07 14.88
C THR A 38 -46.14 6.26 15.98
N LYS A 39 -46.79 5.17 16.41
CA LYS A 39 -46.17 4.16 17.29
C LYS A 39 -45.25 3.19 16.52
N LYS A 40 -45.10 3.35 15.20
CA LYS A 40 -44.33 2.43 14.36
C LYS A 40 -42.83 2.72 14.48
N VAL A 41 -42.05 1.65 14.56
CA VAL A 41 -40.59 1.67 14.55
C VAL A 41 -40.14 1.00 13.26
N LEU A 42 -39.31 1.68 12.47
CA LEU A 42 -38.70 1.14 11.28
C LEU A 42 -37.30 0.61 11.63
N ARG A 43 -36.94 -0.50 11.01
CA ARG A 43 -35.57 -1.00 11.01
C ARG A 43 -34.84 -0.40 9.81
N ILE A 44 -33.79 0.36 10.08
CA ILE A 44 -32.88 0.89 9.07
C ILE A 44 -31.64 0.00 9.04
N SER A 45 -31.23 -0.43 7.84
CA SER A 45 -30.02 -1.22 7.63
C SER A 45 -28.86 -0.27 7.32
N ASP A 46 -27.87 -0.23 8.21
CA ASP A 46 -26.69 0.64 8.10
C ASP A 46 -25.62 0.07 7.18
N GLY A 47 -25.57 -1.24 7.00
CA GLY A 47 -24.59 -1.86 6.09
C GLY A 47 -24.53 -3.37 6.16
N TYR A 48 -24.05 -3.98 5.09
CA TYR A 48 -23.80 -5.42 5.04
C TYR A 48 -22.48 -5.75 5.75
N ILE A 49 -22.53 -6.57 6.81
CA ILE A 49 -21.35 -6.94 7.59
C ILE A 49 -20.68 -8.19 7.03
N GLY A 50 -21.46 -9.17 6.57
CA GLY A 50 -20.89 -10.43 6.08
C GLY A 50 -21.88 -11.59 6.03
N ARG A 51 -21.39 -12.75 5.60
CA ARG A 51 -22.16 -13.99 5.50
C ARG A 51 -21.74 -14.92 6.63
N ILE A 52 -22.69 -15.56 7.28
CA ILE A 52 -22.42 -16.55 8.33
C ILE A 52 -22.51 -17.95 7.72
N THR A 53 -21.47 -18.76 7.91
CA THR A 53 -21.42 -20.18 7.54
C THR A 53 -21.14 -21.03 8.79
N GLN A 54 -21.56 -22.29 8.75
CA GLN A 54 -21.33 -23.21 9.88
C GLN A 54 -19.85 -23.57 10.03
N GLN A 55 -19.11 -23.63 8.92
CA GLN A 55 -17.70 -24.04 8.89
C GLN A 55 -16.76 -22.90 9.29
N ASP A 56 -16.99 -21.68 8.77
CA ASP A 56 -16.06 -20.55 8.90
C ASP A 56 -16.56 -19.45 9.84
N GLY A 57 -17.79 -19.57 10.37
CA GLY A 57 -18.44 -18.52 11.15
C GLY A 57 -18.79 -17.30 10.29
N LEU A 58 -18.56 -16.10 10.82
CA LEU A 58 -18.81 -14.85 10.08
C LEU A 58 -17.67 -14.58 9.08
N ILE A 59 -17.98 -14.76 7.80
CA ILE A 59 -17.16 -14.31 6.67
C ILE A 59 -17.48 -12.83 6.41
N PRO A 60 -16.59 -11.89 6.76
CA PRO A 60 -16.85 -10.46 6.59
C PRO A 60 -17.08 -10.10 5.11
N ALA A 61 -17.90 -9.08 4.89
CA ALA A 61 -18.09 -8.49 3.58
C ALA A 61 -16.73 -7.96 3.11
N ARG A 62 -16.33 -8.33 1.89
CA ARG A 62 -15.18 -7.69 1.26
C ARG A 62 -15.56 -6.24 0.98
N ASN A 63 -14.70 -5.31 1.37
CA ASN A 63 -14.84 -3.93 0.90
C ASN A 63 -14.92 -3.95 -0.62
N LYS A 64 -15.96 -3.33 -1.17
CA LYS A 64 -16.03 -3.13 -2.61
C LYS A 64 -14.85 -2.24 -2.99
N VAL A 65 -14.12 -2.62 -4.02
CA VAL A 65 -13.18 -1.71 -4.66
C VAL A 65 -14.03 -0.64 -5.33
N THR A 66 -13.90 0.60 -4.89
CA THR A 66 -14.65 1.75 -5.37
C THR A 66 -13.66 2.83 -5.78
N GLY A 67 -13.80 3.34 -7.01
CA GLY A 67 -12.84 4.31 -7.57
C GLY A 67 -11.60 3.64 -8.15
N GLU A 68 -10.54 4.42 -8.27
CA GLU A 68 -9.29 4.00 -8.93
C GLU A 68 -8.44 3.10 -8.03
N VAL A 69 -7.76 2.15 -8.67
CA VAL A 69 -6.72 1.33 -8.05
C VAL A 69 -5.39 1.81 -8.63
N CYS A 70 -4.54 2.35 -7.77
CA CYS A 70 -3.19 2.77 -8.16
C CYS A 70 -2.18 1.70 -7.73
N VAL A 71 -1.21 1.40 -8.59
CA VAL A 71 -0.14 0.44 -8.32
C VAL A 71 1.18 1.14 -8.53
N TYR A 72 2.05 1.07 -7.53
CA TYR A 72 3.33 1.75 -7.50
C TYR A 72 4.47 0.74 -7.35
N GLU A 73 5.55 0.91 -8.12
CA GLU A 73 6.84 0.29 -7.81
C GLU A 73 7.26 0.72 -6.40
N TYR A 74 7.61 -0.24 -5.55
CA TYR A 74 7.80 0.00 -4.12
C TYR A 74 9.05 -0.68 -3.56
N GLY A 75 9.28 -1.96 -3.88
CA GLY A 75 10.32 -2.74 -3.22
C GLY A 75 11.72 -2.18 -3.44
N LEU A 76 12.08 -1.78 -4.67
CA LEU A 76 13.41 -1.26 -4.95
C LEU A 76 13.57 0.16 -4.41
N CYS A 77 12.64 1.07 -4.75
CA CYS A 77 12.76 2.46 -4.33
C CYS A 77 12.79 2.60 -2.81
N MET A 78 11.97 1.82 -2.09
CA MET A 78 11.95 1.88 -0.62
C MET A 78 13.16 1.24 0.02
N THR A 79 13.68 0.13 -0.52
CA THR A 79 14.92 -0.48 -0.01
C THR A 79 16.08 0.50 -0.15
N ILE A 80 16.15 1.21 -1.28
CA ILE A 80 17.14 2.27 -1.48
C ILE A 80 16.93 3.38 -0.45
N LEU A 81 15.71 3.92 -0.32
CA LEU A 81 15.40 5.01 0.61
C LEU A 81 15.72 4.69 2.07
N ASP A 82 15.35 3.49 2.54
CA ASP A 82 15.61 3.01 3.91
C ASP A 82 17.11 2.95 4.21
N THR A 83 17.92 2.58 3.20
CA THR A 83 19.39 2.53 3.35
C THR A 83 20.04 3.93 3.23
N TYR A 84 19.31 4.94 2.74
CA TYR A 84 19.87 6.21 2.29
C TYR A 84 19.86 7.32 3.35
N GLU A 85 19.29 7.11 4.53
CA GLU A 85 19.08 8.16 5.54
C GLU A 85 20.39 8.88 5.95
N MET A 86 21.53 8.19 5.94
CA MET A 86 22.84 8.78 6.24
C MET A 86 23.36 9.73 5.13
N ILE A 87 23.01 9.50 3.87
CA ILE A 87 23.47 10.31 2.72
C ILE A 87 22.58 11.55 2.53
N ALA A 88 21.31 11.45 2.93
CA ALA A 88 20.36 12.55 2.83
C ALA A 88 20.83 13.83 3.57
N ALA A 89 21.60 13.71 4.66
CA ALA A 89 22.10 14.87 5.41
C ALA A 89 23.07 15.75 4.61
N SER A 90 24.02 15.17 3.87
CA SER A 90 24.98 15.94 3.06
C SER A 90 24.31 16.56 1.83
N LEU A 91 23.37 15.84 1.21
CA LEU A 91 22.61 16.34 0.07
C LEU A 91 21.68 17.49 0.42
N ARG A 92 21.03 17.44 1.58
CA ARG A 92 20.19 18.54 2.09
C ARG A 92 20.98 19.84 2.21
N ARG A 93 22.25 19.77 2.61
CA ARG A 93 23.12 20.95 2.69
C ARG A 93 23.47 21.51 1.31
N GLU A 94 23.71 20.65 0.33
CA GLU A 94 24.17 21.02 -1.00
C GLU A 94 23.05 21.50 -1.94
N PHE A 95 21.86 20.89 -1.83
CA PHE A 95 20.69 21.11 -2.69
C PHE A 95 19.49 21.63 -1.88
N ARG A 96 19.65 22.80 -1.25
CA ARG A 96 18.57 23.47 -0.51
C ARG A 96 17.35 23.64 -1.42
N GLY A 97 16.20 23.08 -1.01
CA GLY A 97 14.94 23.14 -1.78
C GLY A 97 14.87 22.26 -3.02
N ALA A 98 15.92 21.48 -3.35
CA ALA A 98 15.95 20.59 -4.51
C ALA A 98 16.41 19.16 -4.18
N THR A 99 16.58 18.85 -2.89
CA THR A 99 17.08 17.54 -2.44
C THR A 99 16.16 16.41 -2.90
N ASP A 100 14.85 16.57 -2.71
CA ASP A 100 13.87 15.54 -3.04
C ASP A 100 13.83 15.28 -4.54
N PHE A 101 13.96 16.32 -5.36
CA PHE A 101 14.10 16.17 -6.81
C PHE A 101 15.37 15.39 -7.18
N VAL A 102 16.53 15.79 -6.66
CA VAL A 102 17.79 15.08 -6.96
C VAL A 102 17.72 13.62 -6.51
N LEU A 103 17.18 13.37 -5.32
CA LEU A 103 17.04 12.02 -4.77
C LEU A 103 16.05 11.18 -5.58
N ALA A 104 14.84 11.70 -5.82
CA ALA A 104 13.81 11.01 -6.58
C ALA A 104 14.30 10.67 -7.99
N SER A 105 14.90 11.64 -8.71
CA SER A 105 15.47 11.39 -10.03
C SER A 105 16.57 10.33 -10.00
N SER A 106 17.48 10.36 -9.02
CA SER A 106 18.54 9.35 -8.91
C SER A 106 18.01 7.94 -8.65
N ILE A 107 17.03 7.80 -7.76
CA ILE A 107 16.40 6.50 -7.47
C ILE A 107 15.62 6.02 -8.69
N LEU A 108 14.88 6.91 -9.35
CA LEU A 108 14.09 6.56 -10.54
C LEU A 108 15.00 6.04 -11.66
N TRP A 109 16.13 6.70 -11.92
CA TRP A 109 17.14 6.22 -12.85
C TRP A 109 17.70 4.84 -12.46
N GLU A 110 17.92 4.61 -11.17
CA GLU A 110 18.48 3.34 -10.68
C GLU A 110 17.49 2.17 -10.78
N THR A 111 16.20 2.43 -10.54
CA THR A 111 15.17 1.38 -10.51
C THR A 111 14.57 1.11 -11.88
N SER A 112 14.44 2.13 -12.73
CA SER A 112 13.73 2.04 -14.01
C SER A 112 14.61 2.25 -15.24
N GLY A 113 15.84 2.74 -15.05
CA GLY A 113 16.74 3.07 -16.16
C GLY A 113 16.37 4.35 -16.92
N LYS A 114 15.38 5.12 -16.45
CA LYS A 114 14.96 6.42 -17.01
C LYS A 114 14.39 7.33 -15.93
N CYS A 115 14.12 8.59 -16.29
CA CYS A 115 13.50 9.57 -15.41
C CYS A 115 12.55 10.46 -16.22
N ASP A 116 11.26 10.14 -16.17
CA ASP A 116 10.16 10.84 -16.82
C ASP A 116 8.89 10.77 -15.96
N SER A 117 7.86 11.58 -16.27
CA SER A 117 6.62 11.65 -15.48
C SER A 117 5.93 10.30 -15.36
N ASP A 118 5.77 9.55 -16.46
CA ASP A 118 5.09 8.24 -16.44
C ASP A 118 5.74 7.28 -15.45
N THR A 119 7.08 7.24 -15.45
CA THR A 119 7.82 6.35 -14.56
C THR A 119 7.76 6.84 -13.12
N TYR A 120 7.75 8.17 -12.92
CA TYR A 120 7.63 8.77 -11.60
C TYR A 120 6.27 8.51 -10.96
N GLU A 121 5.19 8.73 -11.72
CA GLU A 121 3.80 8.46 -11.31
C GLU A 121 3.59 6.99 -10.98
N GLY A 122 4.25 6.08 -11.72
CA GLY A 122 4.26 4.64 -11.45
C GLY A 122 5.16 4.20 -10.29
N SER A 123 5.96 5.09 -9.69
CA SER A 123 6.82 4.79 -8.53
C SER A 123 6.24 5.34 -7.24
N TYR A 124 6.48 4.67 -6.12
CA TYR A 124 6.08 5.15 -4.80
C TYR A 124 6.79 6.47 -4.41
N LEU A 125 7.82 6.86 -5.15
CA LEU A 125 8.43 8.18 -5.04
C LEU A 125 7.42 9.32 -5.26
N SER A 126 6.44 9.17 -6.17
CA SER A 126 5.39 10.18 -6.39
C SER A 126 4.48 10.34 -5.19
N VAL A 127 4.25 9.26 -4.42
CA VAL A 127 3.50 9.29 -3.17
C VAL A 127 4.33 9.93 -2.05
N LYS A 128 5.62 9.61 -1.99
CA LYS A 128 6.52 10.09 -0.93
C LYS A 128 6.94 11.55 -1.10
N TYR A 129 7.07 12.02 -2.34
CA TYR A 129 7.54 13.36 -2.69
C TYR A 129 6.58 14.06 -3.68
N PRO A 130 5.30 14.26 -3.31
CA PRO A 130 4.26 14.74 -4.25
C PRO A 130 4.56 16.11 -4.86
N GLU A 131 5.37 16.93 -4.19
CA GLU A 131 5.72 18.29 -4.65
C GLU A 131 6.88 18.31 -5.66
N VAL A 132 7.50 17.17 -5.96
CA VAL A 132 8.61 17.10 -6.92
C VAL A 132 8.04 17.17 -8.34
N ASN A 133 8.42 18.24 -9.05
CA ASN A 133 8.24 18.33 -10.50
C ASN A 133 9.40 17.60 -11.20
N ILE A 134 9.14 16.40 -11.74
CA ILE A 134 10.13 15.59 -12.48
C ILE A 134 10.42 16.14 -13.87
N ASP A 135 9.45 16.80 -14.52
CA ASP A 135 9.60 17.31 -15.88
C ASP A 135 10.42 18.61 -15.95
N LYS A 136 10.76 19.21 -14.80
CA LYS A 136 11.58 20.42 -14.81
C LYS A 136 12.96 20.13 -15.39
N MET A 137 13.48 21.07 -16.17
CA MET A 137 14.84 20.98 -16.66
C MET A 137 15.84 21.13 -15.49
N PRO A 138 16.70 20.13 -15.24
CA PRO A 138 17.67 20.22 -14.16
C PRO A 138 18.79 21.21 -14.51
N THR A 139 19.23 21.98 -13.52
CA THR A 139 20.48 22.75 -13.61
C THR A 139 21.68 21.82 -13.72
N ASP A 140 22.83 22.30 -14.22
CA ASP A 140 24.02 21.45 -14.34
C ASP A 140 24.51 20.92 -13.00
N LYS A 141 24.40 21.73 -11.93
CA LYS A 141 24.69 21.27 -10.56
C LYS A 141 23.77 20.10 -10.15
N GLN A 142 22.48 20.17 -10.47
CA GLN A 142 21.54 19.08 -10.19
C GLN A 142 21.83 17.85 -11.04
N LYS A 143 22.19 17.98 -12.33
CA LYS A 143 22.60 16.85 -13.17
C LYS A 143 23.81 16.12 -12.57
N THR A 144 24.85 16.86 -12.19
CA THR A 144 26.02 16.29 -11.51
C THR A 144 25.64 15.64 -10.18
N GLY A 145 24.75 16.28 -9.42
CA GLY A 145 24.17 15.73 -8.19
C GLY A 145 23.47 14.40 -8.41
N ILE A 146 22.61 14.32 -9.42
CA ILE A 146 21.84 13.13 -9.79
C ILE A 146 22.78 11.98 -10.14
N GLU A 147 23.78 12.22 -10.99
CA GLU A 147 24.74 11.17 -11.38
C GLU A 147 25.60 10.69 -10.21
N ARG A 148 26.07 11.61 -9.37
CA ARG A 148 26.82 11.25 -8.16
C ARG A 148 25.96 10.42 -7.22
N CYS A 149 24.73 10.84 -6.95
CA CYS A 149 23.78 10.10 -6.12
C CYS A 149 23.49 8.72 -6.69
N ARG A 150 23.32 8.60 -8.01
CA ARG A 150 23.09 7.32 -8.67
C ARG A 150 24.25 6.35 -8.47
N ARG A 151 25.50 6.81 -8.65
CA ARG A 151 26.69 6.00 -8.36
C ARG A 151 26.74 5.56 -6.89
N MET A 152 26.46 6.48 -5.97
CA MET A 152 26.42 6.15 -4.54
C MET A 152 25.34 5.10 -4.21
N ILE A 153 24.16 5.20 -4.83
CA ILE A 153 23.10 4.20 -4.67
C ILE A 153 23.55 2.86 -5.23
N SER A 154 24.15 2.84 -6.43
CA SER A 154 24.63 1.61 -7.07
C SER A 154 25.72 0.92 -6.24
N ASP A 155 26.68 1.67 -5.72
CA ASP A 155 27.72 1.18 -4.81
C ASP A 155 27.13 0.64 -3.51
N MET A 156 26.14 1.34 -2.96
CA MET A 156 25.45 0.95 -1.72
C MET A 156 24.66 -0.35 -1.92
N MET A 157 23.90 -0.48 -3.00
CA MET A 157 23.19 -1.71 -3.36
C MET A 157 24.16 -2.87 -3.57
N SER A 158 25.26 -2.62 -4.27
CA SER A 158 26.31 -3.62 -4.50
C SER A 158 26.98 -4.08 -3.20
N ARG A 159 27.23 -3.16 -2.25
CA ARG A 159 27.78 -3.53 -0.93
C ARG A 159 26.76 -4.26 -0.07
N ARG A 160 25.49 -3.83 -0.09
CA ARG A 160 24.43 -4.40 0.75
C ARG A 160 24.12 -5.84 0.35
N PHE A 161 24.08 -6.12 -0.95
CA PHE A 161 23.67 -7.43 -1.45
C PHE A 161 24.82 -8.28 -1.99
N SER A 162 25.97 -7.69 -2.33
CA SER A 162 27.12 -8.42 -2.87
C SER A 162 26.72 -9.36 -4.01
N GLU A 163 26.96 -10.67 -3.88
CA GLU A 163 26.62 -11.69 -4.88
C GLU A 163 25.10 -11.86 -5.06
N ASP A 164 24.30 -11.51 -4.04
CA ASP A 164 22.83 -11.61 -4.06
C ASP A 164 22.16 -10.42 -4.77
N LEU A 165 22.91 -9.44 -5.26
CA LEU A 165 22.34 -8.24 -5.91
C LEU A 165 21.37 -8.57 -7.07
N PRO A 166 21.64 -9.54 -7.97
CA PRO A 166 20.70 -9.91 -9.01
C PRO A 166 19.39 -10.46 -8.44
N GLU A 167 19.46 -11.34 -7.43
CA GLU A 167 18.28 -11.90 -6.77
C GLU A 167 17.49 -10.81 -6.04
N ALA A 168 18.19 -9.90 -5.35
CA ALA A 168 17.60 -8.74 -4.70
C ALA A 168 16.80 -7.89 -5.68
N ARG A 169 17.37 -7.58 -6.85
CA ARG A 169 16.65 -6.83 -7.91
C ARG A 169 15.43 -7.56 -8.41
N GLU A 170 15.54 -8.86 -8.64
CA GLU A 170 14.43 -9.67 -9.11
C GLU A 170 13.29 -9.72 -8.10
N ARG A 171 13.60 -9.95 -6.81
CA ARG A 171 12.60 -10.07 -5.76
C ARG A 171 11.94 -8.74 -5.45
N LEU A 172 12.74 -7.68 -5.29
CA LEU A 172 12.25 -6.35 -4.90
C LEU A 172 11.44 -5.68 -6.01
N SER A 173 11.78 -5.90 -7.29
CA SER A 173 11.00 -5.35 -8.42
C SER A 173 9.57 -5.91 -8.53
N LYS A 174 9.29 -7.05 -7.87
CA LYS A 174 7.96 -7.69 -7.82
C LYS A 174 7.12 -7.26 -6.61
N ILE A 175 7.63 -6.34 -5.79
CA ILE A 175 6.91 -5.81 -4.62
C ILE A 175 6.35 -4.44 -4.97
N TYR A 176 5.03 -4.34 -4.96
CA TYR A 176 4.30 -3.13 -5.29
C TYR A 176 3.55 -2.60 -4.07
N MET A 177 3.33 -1.29 -4.06
CA MET A 177 2.38 -0.65 -3.17
C MET A 177 1.10 -0.38 -3.93
N VAL A 178 -0.04 -0.79 -3.39
CA VAL A 178 -1.35 -0.70 -4.03
C VAL A 178 -2.23 0.23 -3.19
N LYS A 179 -2.77 1.27 -3.82
CA LYS A 179 -3.74 2.16 -3.20
C LYS A 179 -5.15 1.76 -3.63
N VAL A 180 -5.99 1.36 -2.69
CA VAL A 180 -7.39 1.00 -2.90
C VAL A 180 -8.25 1.73 -1.88
N ASN A 181 -9.30 2.42 -2.34
CA ASN A 181 -10.21 3.18 -1.47
C ASN A 181 -9.48 4.16 -0.53
N GLY A 182 -8.38 4.75 -0.99
CA GLY A 182 -7.54 5.67 -0.20
C GLY A 182 -6.62 5.00 0.83
N GLN A 183 -6.67 3.67 0.97
CA GLN A 183 -5.77 2.90 1.84
C GLN A 183 -4.66 2.24 1.03
N PHE A 184 -3.49 2.14 1.64
CA PHE A 184 -2.31 1.51 1.05
C PHE A 184 -2.16 0.07 1.53
N TYR A 185 -1.86 -0.83 0.60
CA TYR A 185 -1.64 -2.24 0.81
C TYR A 185 -0.43 -2.68 0.02
N ARG A 186 0.47 -3.45 0.63
CA ARG A 186 1.54 -4.08 -0.12
C ARG A 186 0.99 -5.24 -0.94
N SER A 187 1.50 -5.41 -2.17
CA SER A 187 1.17 -6.56 -2.99
C SER A 187 1.62 -7.85 -2.29
N ARG A 188 0.93 -8.96 -2.60
CA ARG A 188 1.43 -10.28 -2.21
C ARG A 188 2.82 -10.48 -2.83
N THR A 189 3.76 -10.96 -2.04
CA THR A 189 5.08 -11.36 -2.53
C THR A 189 5.08 -12.84 -2.94
N PRO A 190 5.87 -13.24 -3.94
CA PRO A 190 6.07 -14.65 -4.27
C PRO A 190 6.59 -15.45 -3.06
N ASP A 191 6.29 -16.75 -3.03
CA ASP A 191 6.66 -17.64 -1.93
C ASP A 191 8.19 -17.60 -1.66
N GLY A 192 8.57 -17.61 -0.39
CA GLY A 192 9.97 -17.48 0.07
C GLY A 192 10.55 -16.05 0.04
N THR A 193 9.88 -15.08 -0.59
CA THR A 193 10.36 -13.68 -0.61
C THR A 193 10.26 -13.05 0.77
N THR A 194 9.22 -13.36 1.56
CA THR A 194 9.06 -12.84 2.92
C THR A 194 10.21 -13.28 3.83
N GLU A 195 10.57 -14.56 3.79
CA GLU A 195 11.69 -15.13 4.52
C GLU A 195 13.01 -14.51 4.06
N TRP A 196 13.20 -14.39 2.74
CA TRP A 196 14.38 -13.76 2.16
C TRP A 196 14.56 -12.30 2.61
N LEU A 197 13.48 -11.50 2.63
CA LEU A 197 13.52 -10.12 3.12
C LEU A 197 13.96 -10.06 4.60
N LYS A 198 13.49 -10.99 5.43
CA LYS A 198 13.89 -11.09 6.84
C LYS A 198 15.37 -11.40 7.00
N THR A 199 15.90 -12.37 6.23
CA THR A 199 17.32 -12.72 6.23
C THR A 199 18.21 -11.52 5.87
N HIS A 200 17.73 -10.64 4.98
CA HIS A 200 18.44 -9.43 4.55
C HIS A 200 18.09 -8.17 5.36
N GLY A 201 17.33 -8.31 6.45
CA GLY A 201 16.93 -7.21 7.33
C GLY A 201 16.14 -6.10 6.62
N ILE A 202 15.44 -6.40 5.53
CA ILE A 202 14.66 -5.42 4.77
C ILE A 202 13.29 -5.28 5.40
N ARG A 203 12.92 -4.04 5.73
CA ARG A 203 11.62 -3.70 6.29
C ARG A 203 10.83 -2.90 5.26
N LEU A 204 9.69 -3.43 4.87
CA LEU A 204 8.76 -2.82 3.92
C LEU A 204 7.41 -2.66 4.62
N GLU A 205 6.80 -1.49 4.49
CA GLU A 205 5.49 -1.17 5.06
C GLU A 205 4.37 -1.78 4.20
N GLY A 206 3.19 -1.96 4.80
CA GLY A 206 1.99 -2.51 4.15
C GLY A 206 1.73 -3.97 4.48
#